data_AF-A0A443J4I4-F1
#
_entry.id   AF-A0A443J4I4-F1
#
_cell.length_a   1.000
_cell.length_b   1.000
_cell.length_c   1.000
_cell.angle_alpha   90.00
_cell.angle_beta   90.00
_cell.angle_gamma   90.00
#
_symmetry.space_group_name_H-M   'P 1'
#
loop_
_entity.id
_entity.type
_entity.pdbx_description
1 polymer ?
#
loop_
_entity_poly.entity_id
_entity_poly.type
_entity_poly.pdbx_seq_one_letter_code
_entity_poly.pdbx_strand_id
1 'polypeptide(L)' 'MNNSEVIAKVSEKSGVNADDCQKVLEAFEDVLSEELSNSKDISGAFDKFFNVLSFLKNKKR' A
#
# COMPACT_ATOMS: atom_id res chain seq x y z
N MET A 1 -1.59 11.78 -7.03
CA MET A 1 -0.20 11.52 -6.65
C MET A 1 0.32 10.50 -7.63
N ASN A 2 1.39 10.80 -8.37
CA ASN A 2 2.01 9.81 -9.24
C ASN A 2 2.93 8.87 -8.42
N ASN A 3 3.35 7.73 -8.98
CA ASN A 3 4.16 6.74 -8.25
C ASN A 3 5.47 7.35 -7.71
N SER A 4 6.13 8.19 -8.52
CA SER A 4 7.37 8.87 -8.14
C SER A 4 7.22 9.81 -6.93
N GLU A 5 6.11 10.55 -6.83
CA GLU A 5 5.79 11.38 -5.66
C GLU A 5 5.54 10.56 -4.39
N VAL A 6 4.94 9.36 -4.54
CA VAL A 6 4.71 8.44 -3.42
C VAL A 6 6.06 7.92 -2.91
N ILE A 7 6.91 7.41 -3.81
CA ILE A 7 8.24 6.88 -3.49
C ILE A 7 9.07 7.95 -2.77
N ALA A 8 9.12 9.17 -3.30
CA ALA A 8 9.87 10.27 -2.69
C ALA A 8 9.37 10.59 -1.27
N LYS A 9 8.05 10.67 -1.05
CA LYS A 9 7.48 10.94 0.27
C LYS A 9 7.69 9.80 1.26
N VAL A 10 7.60 8.55 0.82
CA VAL A 10 7.82 7.38 1.67
C VAL A 10 9.29 7.29 2.06
N SER A 11 10.20 7.52 1.11
CA SER A 11 11.64 7.60 1.37
C SER A 11 11.97 8.70 2.39
N GLU A 12 11.48 9.93 2.15
CA GLU A 12 11.66 11.06 3.06
C GLU A 12 11.17 10.75 4.49
N LYS A 13 10.00 10.14 4.63
CA LYS A 13 9.37 9.86 5.93
C LYS A 13 9.96 8.67 6.68
N SER A 14 10.42 7.66 5.95
CA SER A 14 10.91 6.41 6.53
C SER A 14 12.43 6.41 6.74
N GLY A 15 13.16 7.27 6.03
CA GLY A 15 14.62 7.24 5.98
C GLY A 15 15.18 6.09 5.14
N VAL A 16 14.32 5.32 4.46
CA VAL A 16 14.71 4.26 3.52
C VAL A 16 15.06 4.90 2.18
N ASN A 17 16.04 4.36 1.46
CA ASN A 17 16.41 4.88 0.15
C ASN A 17 15.27 4.69 -0.87
N ALA A 18 15.24 5.54 -1.89
CA ALA A 18 14.16 5.56 -2.88
C ALA A 18 14.04 4.23 -3.66
N ASP A 19 15.17 3.59 -4.00
CA ASP A 19 15.19 2.35 -4.78
C ASP A 19 14.54 1.20 -4.00
N ASP A 20 14.79 1.12 -2.69
CA ASP A 20 14.19 0.11 -1.82
C ASP A 20 12.73 0.46 -1.51
N CYS A 21 12.37 1.75 -1.39
CA CYS A 21 10.97 2.15 -1.33
C CYS A 21 10.20 1.74 -2.60
N GLN A 22 10.80 1.89 -3.77
CA GLN A 22 10.20 1.47 -5.03
C GLN A 22 9.92 -0.04 -5.03
N LYS A 23 10.92 -0.87 -4.71
CA LYS A 23 10.75 -2.34 -4.65
C LYS A 23 9.64 -2.76 -3.69
N VAL A 24 9.57 -2.12 -2.52
CA VAL A 24 8.55 -2.43 -1.51
C VAL A 24 7.16 -2.01 -1.98
N LEU A 25 7.04 -0.85 -2.62
CA LEU A 25 5.76 -0.37 -3.15
C LEU A 25 5.26 -1.22 -4.32
N GLU A 26 6.14 -1.62 -5.23
CA GLU A 26 5.82 -2.56 -6.32
C GLU A 26 5.34 -3.92 -5.78
N ALA A 27 6.09 -4.51 -4.84
CA ALA A 27 5.68 -5.76 -4.20
C ALA A 27 4.35 -5.63 -3.44
N PHE A 28 4.09 -4.47 -2.83
CA PHE A 28 2.82 -4.21 -2.16
C PHE A 28 1.66 -4.09 -3.16
N GLU A 29 1.87 -3.45 -4.32
CA GLU A 29 0.88 -3.39 -5.40
C GLU A 29 0.55 -4.79 -5.95
N ASP A 30 1.56 -5.65 -6.12
CA ASP A 30 1.37 -7.03 -6.57
C ASP A 30 0.52 -7.83 -5.56
N VAL A 31 0.88 -7.79 -4.27
CA VAL A 31 0.13 -8.47 -3.20
C VAL A 31 -1.31 -7.97 -3.12
N LEU A 32 -1.53 -6.65 -3.24
CA LEU A 32 -2.87 -6.08 -3.28
C LEU A 32 -3.63 -6.56 -4.50
N SER A 33 -3.01 -6.58 -5.68
CA SER A 33 -3.64 -7.02 -6.92
C SER A 33 -4.05 -8.49 -6.84
N GLU A 34 -3.20 -9.36 -6.31
CA GLU A 34 -3.53 -10.78 -6.07
C GLU A 34 -4.70 -10.93 -5.09
N GLU A 35 -4.70 -10.18 -3.98
CA GLU A 35 -5.75 -10.26 -2.97
C GLU A 35 -7.11 -9.75 -3.50
N LEU A 36 -7.09 -8.68 -4.31
CA LEU A 36 -8.28 -8.16 -4.98
C LEU A 36 -8.80 -9.15 -6.04
N SER A 37 -7.90 -9.76 -6.82
CA SER A 37 -8.24 -10.75 -7.85
C SER A 37 -8.83 -12.03 -7.26
N ASN A 38 -8.41 -12.41 -6.05
CA ASN A 38 -8.92 -13.57 -5.32
C ASN A 38 -10.23 -13.29 -4.57
N SER A 39 -10.73 -12.05 -4.58
CA SER A 39 -12.03 -11.71 -4.00
C SER A 39 -13.16 -11.98 -5.00
N LYS A 40 -14.16 -12.79 -4.60
CA LYS A 40 -15.31 -13.14 -5.44
C LYS A 40 -16.20 -11.95 -5.82
N ASP A 41 -16.06 -10.83 -5.12
CA ASP A 41 -16.89 -9.65 -5.30
C ASP A 41 -16.09 -8.38 -4.94
N ILE A 42 -16.20 -7.33 -5.76
CA ILE A 42 -15.45 -6.07 -5.64
C ILE A 42 -15.67 -5.45 -4.27
N SER A 43 -16.88 -5.60 -3.69
CA SER A 43 -17.21 -5.09 -2.36
C SER A 43 -16.37 -5.72 -1.24
N GLY A 44 -16.07 -7.03 -1.32
CA GLY A 44 -15.25 -7.72 -0.32
C GLY A 44 -13.77 -7.36 -0.41
N ALA A 45 -13.31 -7.04 -1.62
CA ALA A 45 -11.99 -6.51 -1.91
C ALA A 45 -11.78 -5.13 -1.24
N PHE A 46 -12.76 -4.22 -1.40
CA PHE A 46 -12.74 -2.92 -0.76
C PHE A 46 -12.81 -3.02 0.76
N ASP A 47 -13.63 -3.91 1.34
CA ASP A 47 -13.68 -4.11 2.80
C ASP A 47 -12.34 -4.57 3.38
N LYS A 48 -11.63 -5.49 2.71
CA LYS A 48 -10.27 -5.89 3.12
C LYS A 48 -9.30 -4.71 3.04
N PHE A 49 -9.35 -3.93 1.97
CA PHE A 49 -8.50 -2.74 1.81
C PHE A 49 -8.80 -1.68 2.89
N PHE A 50 -10.07 -1.41 3.17
CA PHE A 50 -10.49 -0.50 4.24
C PHE A 50 -10.05 -0.99 5.61
N ASN A 51 -10.09 -2.29 5.88
CA ASN A 51 -9.55 -2.85 7.12
C ASN A 51 -8.05 -2.60 7.26
N VAL A 52 -7.25 -2.83 6.20
CA VAL A 52 -5.81 -2.53 6.20
C VAL A 52 -5.55 -1.03 6.43
N LEU A 53 -6.31 -0.16 5.77
CA LEU A 53 -6.25 1.29 6.01
C LEU A 53 -6.66 1.67 7.43
N SER A 54 -7.62 0.96 8.03
CA SER A 54 -8.04 1.20 9.41
C SER A 54 -6.93 0.86 10.41
N PHE A 55 -6.17 -0.20 10.18
CA PHE A 55 -4.99 -0.55 10.97
C PHE A 55 -3.90 0.53 10.85
N LEU A 56 -3.65 1.04 9.64
CA LEU A 56 -2.72 2.14 9.42
C LEU A 56 -3.21 3.44 10.08
N LYS A 57 -4.53 3.71 10.08
CA LYS A 57 -5.13 4.87 10.75
C LYS A 57 -5.02 4.79 12.28
N ASN A 58 -5.10 3.59 12.87
CA ASN A 58 -4.97 3.37 14.31
C ASN A 58 -3.53 3.41 14.82
N LYS A 59 -2.51 3.42 13.95
CA LYS A 59 -1.10 3.58 14.33
C LYS A 59 -0.74 4.99 14.87
N LYS A 60 -1.70 5.91 14.90
CA LYS A 60 -1.57 7.26 15.48
C LYS A 60 -1.79 7.36 17.00
N ARG A 61 -1.90 6.23 17.73
CA ARG A 61 -1.84 6.23 19.20
C ARG A 61 -0.54 5.67 19.71
#